data_AF-A0A2A2KGI6-F1
#
_entry.id   AF-A0A2A2KGI6-F1
#
_cell.length_a   1.000
_cell.length_b   1.000
_cell.length_c   1.000
_cell.angle_alpha   90.00
_cell.angle_beta   90.00
_cell.angle_gamma   90.00
#
_symmetry.space_group_name_H-M   'P 1'
#
loop_
_entity.id
_entity.type
_entity.pdbx_description
1 polymer ?
#
loop_
_entity_poly.entity_id
_entity_poly.type
_entity_poly.pdbx_seq_one_letter_code
_entity_poly.pdbx_strand_id
1 'polypeptide(L)'
;MILDGLPLELMREVLLDLPTVDIIQTVKCTRRLHHFAKVDKALGRRLQNRVSELDLHLSHYVACADCGNRPLGLRLYASFRQADGATQWNINRSEFEVKDRCKCRYIDDRTQEIEPGLLDHPSFLYDNYLLRGFENGINFFINNDSLDEAIVNCGKLFNILTKFCVVRKLSLYLGNNDDHMWDKMSAFFNANPPDVRVQPHVDTDTRINLDDFLTGSIFSNGLAEIMILNEFTSTLTNAYHEVFRRTPDVSFVGMDLPYTYEDLFGFFKDTKKLSLHSTTHITKQEICQLVQHFYEVKHDEECMIEIDLNEDPLVEDILTLIPKEAYKLHLKRNPVLDSEPKVMSWAEMTDRFGGTWAIMDMVSFCDEEMDESFLRICSMKYFIEENMNELSDQSDSNQSDSDQSGSDQSDFDQFDSDQFDSDQSDSD
;
A
#
# COMPACT_ATOMS: atom_id res chain seq x y z
N MET A 1 8.68 -15.29 31.24
CA MET A 1 7.66 -14.30 30.85
C MET A 1 6.43 -14.50 31.76
N ILE A 2 5.70 -13.45 32.17
CA ILE A 2 4.55 -13.60 33.10
C ILE A 2 3.48 -14.57 32.54
N LEU A 3 3.28 -14.54 31.21
CA LEU A 3 2.34 -15.41 30.50
C LEU A 3 2.63 -16.92 30.65
N ASP A 4 3.91 -17.32 30.75
CA ASP A 4 4.28 -18.72 30.96
C ASP A 4 3.86 -19.24 32.35
N GLY A 5 3.59 -18.36 33.31
CA GLY A 5 3.13 -18.74 34.64
C GLY A 5 1.62 -18.93 34.75
N LEU A 6 0.85 -18.51 33.74
CA LEU A 6 -0.61 -18.48 33.81
C LEU A 6 -1.24 -19.84 33.47
N PRO A 7 -2.42 -20.14 34.05
CA PRO A 7 -3.33 -21.17 33.54
C PRO A 7 -3.63 -20.95 32.06
N LEU A 8 -3.87 -22.05 31.32
CA LEU A 8 -4.09 -22.01 29.87
C LEU A 8 -5.29 -21.13 29.49
N GLU A 9 -6.33 -21.12 30.33
CA GLU A 9 -7.54 -20.32 30.14
C GLU A 9 -7.23 -18.82 30.21
N LEU A 10 -6.48 -18.38 31.23
CA LEU A 10 -6.09 -16.98 31.38
C LEU A 10 -5.11 -16.56 30.28
N MET A 11 -4.21 -17.46 29.89
CA MET A 11 -3.30 -17.22 28.77
C MET A 11 -4.07 -17.05 27.45
N ARG A 12 -5.12 -17.85 27.21
CA ARG A 12 -6.01 -17.68 26.05
C ARG A 12 -6.68 -16.31 26.04
N GLU A 13 -7.33 -15.94 27.14
CA GLU A 13 -8.08 -14.67 27.23
C GLU A 13 -7.15 -13.47 27.00
N VAL A 14 -5.96 -13.48 27.61
CA VAL A 14 -4.98 -12.40 27.40
C VAL A 14 -4.54 -12.35 25.95
N LEU A 15 -4.19 -13.49 25.33
CA LEU A 15 -3.74 -13.52 23.93
C LEU A 15 -4.86 -13.11 22.95
N LEU A 16 -6.12 -13.51 23.18
CA LEU A 16 -7.24 -13.15 22.31
C LEU A 16 -7.60 -11.66 22.38
N ASP A 17 -7.23 -10.95 23.44
CA ASP A 17 -7.46 -9.51 23.51
C ASP A 17 -6.38 -8.68 22.80
N LEU A 18 -5.23 -9.29 22.51
CA LEU A 18 -4.15 -8.64 21.75
C LEU A 18 -4.50 -8.50 20.26
N PRO A 19 -3.95 -7.49 19.57
CA PRO A 19 -3.96 -7.43 18.12
C PRO A 19 -3.14 -8.55 17.48
N THR A 20 -3.50 -8.98 16.27
CA THR A 20 -2.94 -10.18 15.62
C THR A 20 -1.41 -10.19 15.57
N VAL A 21 -0.78 -9.07 15.23
CA VAL A 21 0.68 -9.00 15.15
C VAL A 21 1.36 -9.19 16.52
N ASP A 22 0.73 -8.74 17.62
CA ASP A 22 1.28 -8.96 18.96
C ASP A 22 1.14 -10.41 19.38
N ILE A 23 0.04 -11.07 19.00
CA ILE A 23 -0.11 -12.50 19.21
C ILE A 23 1.05 -13.19 18.49
N ILE A 24 1.29 -12.90 17.21
CA ILE A 24 2.37 -13.50 16.41
C ILE A 24 3.73 -13.29 17.10
N GLN A 25 4.06 -12.06 17.51
CA GLN A 25 5.33 -11.77 18.19
C GLN A 25 5.42 -12.49 19.55
N THR A 26 4.36 -12.44 20.35
CA THR A 26 4.31 -13.04 21.69
C THR A 26 4.43 -14.56 21.65
N VAL A 27 3.75 -15.23 20.71
CA VAL A 27 3.79 -16.70 20.61
C VAL A 27 5.13 -17.21 20.09
N LYS A 28 5.89 -16.37 19.36
CA LYS A 28 7.26 -16.67 18.94
C LYS A 28 8.28 -16.61 20.09
N CYS A 29 7.96 -15.93 21.21
CA CYS A 29 8.91 -15.77 22.33
C CYS A 29 9.26 -17.08 23.05
N THR A 30 8.33 -18.03 23.17
CA THR A 30 8.58 -19.31 23.85
C THR A 30 7.94 -20.51 23.15
N ARG A 31 8.60 -21.67 23.23
CA ARG A 31 8.06 -22.93 22.66
C ARG A 31 6.69 -23.31 23.24
N ARG A 32 6.43 -22.99 24.51
CA ARG A 32 5.15 -23.29 25.17
C ARG A 32 4.02 -22.46 24.57
N LEU A 33 4.24 -21.16 24.37
CA LEU A 33 3.23 -20.27 23.76
C LEU A 33 2.97 -20.62 22.30
N HIS A 34 4.03 -20.89 21.55
CA HIS A 34 3.92 -21.36 20.17
C HIS A 34 3.07 -22.64 20.08
N HIS A 35 3.40 -23.64 20.91
CA HIS A 35 2.65 -24.90 20.91
C HIS A 35 1.20 -24.69 21.36
N PHE A 36 0.96 -23.87 22.39
CA PHE A 36 -0.37 -23.55 22.87
C PHE A 36 -1.23 -22.88 21.78
N ALA A 37 -0.72 -21.84 21.13
CA ALA A 37 -1.43 -21.15 20.07
C ALA A 37 -1.74 -22.07 18.88
N LYS A 38 -0.85 -23.01 18.56
CA LYS A 38 -1.05 -24.00 17.48
C LYS A 38 -2.17 -24.99 17.78
N VAL A 39 -2.34 -25.42 19.03
CA VAL A 39 -3.38 -26.41 19.41
C VAL A 39 -4.70 -25.77 19.80
N ASP A 40 -4.70 -24.50 20.18
CA ASP A 40 -5.90 -23.78 20.60
C ASP A 40 -6.75 -23.34 19.41
N LYS A 41 -8.00 -23.80 19.35
CA LYS A 41 -8.89 -23.51 18.21
C LYS A 41 -9.24 -22.04 18.06
N ALA A 42 -9.35 -21.29 19.16
CA ALA A 42 -9.74 -19.89 19.10
C ALA A 42 -8.56 -19.04 18.60
N LEU A 43 -7.37 -19.27 19.15
CA LEU A 43 -6.15 -18.62 18.67
C LEU A 43 -5.81 -19.03 17.24
N GLY A 44 -5.98 -20.30 16.88
CA GLY A 44 -5.78 -20.77 15.50
C GLY A 44 -6.72 -20.09 14.50
N ARG A 45 -7.97 -19.79 14.87
CA ARG A 45 -8.89 -19.00 14.02
C ARG A 45 -8.48 -17.53 13.91
N ARG A 46 -7.98 -16.95 15.01
CA ARG A 46 -7.47 -15.57 15.06
C ARG A 46 -6.21 -15.39 14.22
N LEU A 47 -5.34 -16.39 14.23
CA LEU A 47 -4.08 -16.44 13.48
C LEU A 47 -4.25 -17.00 12.06
N GLN A 48 -5.49 -17.15 11.57
CA GLN A 48 -5.68 -17.36 10.13
C GLN A 48 -5.02 -16.20 9.39
N ASN A 49 -4.32 -16.50 8.29
CA ASN A 49 -3.54 -15.54 7.52
C ASN A 49 -4.45 -14.48 6.87
N ARG A 50 -5.03 -13.57 7.64
CA ARG A 50 -5.86 -12.47 7.16
C ARG A 50 -5.00 -11.23 7.07
N VAL A 51 -5.01 -10.64 5.90
CA VAL A 51 -4.33 -9.39 5.61
C VAL A 51 -5.38 -8.33 5.29
N SER A 52 -5.11 -7.10 5.71
CA SER A 52 -5.90 -5.95 5.31
C SER A 52 -5.06 -4.76 4.88
N GLU A 53 -5.56 -4.04 3.89
CA GLU A 53 -5.13 -2.68 3.55
C GLU A 53 -6.25 -1.73 3.94
N LEU A 54 -5.89 -0.62 4.59
CA LEU A 54 -6.84 0.32 5.15
C LEU A 54 -6.62 1.70 4.55
N ASP A 55 -7.67 2.32 4.03
CA ASP A 55 -7.60 3.70 3.52
C ASP A 55 -8.52 4.61 4.34
N LEU A 56 -7.92 5.63 4.95
CA LEU A 56 -8.59 6.59 5.79
C LEU A 56 -8.80 7.89 5.03
N HIS A 57 -10.07 8.26 4.84
CA HIS A 57 -10.45 9.48 4.12
C HIS A 57 -11.20 10.40 5.07
N LEU A 58 -10.68 11.62 5.26
CA LEU A 58 -11.36 12.71 5.95
C LEU A 58 -11.59 13.84 4.95
N SER A 59 -12.78 13.93 4.37
CA SER A 59 -13.04 14.87 3.28
C SER A 59 -14.47 15.37 3.21
N HIS A 60 -14.66 16.56 2.64
CA HIS A 60 -16.01 17.00 2.29
C HIS A 60 -16.59 16.14 1.16
N TYR A 61 -17.82 15.65 1.33
CA TYR A 61 -18.56 14.98 0.25
C TYR A 61 -18.82 15.94 -0.90
N VAL A 62 -19.00 15.35 -2.08
CA VAL A 62 -19.70 15.99 -3.19
C VAL A 62 -21.00 16.61 -2.67
N ALA A 63 -21.28 17.84 -3.11
CA ALA A 63 -22.49 18.55 -2.71
C ALA A 63 -23.71 17.66 -2.94
N CYS A 64 -24.53 17.50 -1.89
CA CYS A 64 -25.76 16.73 -1.97
C CYS A 64 -26.62 17.29 -3.11
N ALA A 65 -26.94 16.49 -4.13
CA ALA A 65 -27.64 16.99 -5.33
C ALA A 65 -28.97 17.68 -4.97
N ASP A 66 -29.63 17.21 -3.91
CA ASP A 66 -30.94 17.70 -3.49
C ASP A 66 -30.91 18.94 -2.59
N CYS A 67 -29.90 19.10 -1.73
CA CYS A 67 -29.85 20.24 -0.78
C CYS A 67 -28.57 21.08 -0.85
N GLY A 68 -27.63 20.75 -1.73
CA GLY A 68 -26.37 21.46 -1.91
C GLY A 68 -25.36 21.34 -0.77
N ASN A 69 -25.73 20.73 0.36
CA ASN A 69 -24.84 20.60 1.53
C ASN A 69 -23.62 19.73 1.21
N ARG A 70 -22.44 20.14 1.69
CA ARG A 70 -21.15 19.43 1.59
C ARG A 70 -20.67 18.92 2.95
N PRO A 71 -21.28 17.84 3.47
CA PRO A 71 -20.86 17.27 4.75
C PRO A 71 -19.36 16.87 4.77
N LEU A 72 -18.63 16.96 5.89
CA LEU A 72 -17.23 16.45 6.09
C LEU A 72 -17.15 14.94 6.47
N GLY A 73 -17.20 14.00 5.54
CA GLY A 73 -17.19 12.57 5.86
C GLY A 73 -15.88 12.05 6.45
N LEU A 74 -15.99 11.09 7.36
CA LEU A 74 -14.90 10.18 7.73
C LEU A 74 -15.23 8.79 7.20
N ARG A 75 -14.32 8.20 6.42
CA ARG A 75 -14.48 6.86 5.84
C ARG A 75 -13.23 6.03 6.11
N LEU A 76 -13.45 4.76 6.39
CA LEU A 76 -12.42 3.74 6.47
C LEU A 76 -12.75 2.70 5.40
N TYR A 77 -11.99 2.70 4.32
CA TYR A 77 -12.00 1.60 3.36
C TYR A 77 -11.11 0.49 3.89
N ALA A 78 -11.52 -0.73 3.66
CA ALA A 78 -10.74 -1.87 4.05
C ALA A 78 -10.81 -2.94 2.97
N SER A 79 -9.64 -3.29 2.44
CA SER A 79 -9.45 -4.38 1.51
C SER A 79 -9.00 -5.59 2.30
N PHE A 80 -9.70 -6.71 2.18
CA PHE A 80 -9.42 -7.95 2.92
C PHE A 80 -9.03 -9.07 1.99
N ARG A 81 -8.05 -9.86 2.44
CA ARG A 81 -7.65 -11.10 1.78
C ARG A 81 -7.25 -12.16 2.80
N GLN A 82 -7.62 -13.41 2.53
CA GLN A 82 -6.96 -14.57 3.15
C GLN A 82 -5.71 -14.87 2.34
N ALA A 83 -4.53 -14.82 2.98
CA ALA A 83 -3.23 -14.92 2.31
C ALA A 83 -3.10 -16.17 1.44
N ASP A 84 -3.80 -17.26 1.81
CA ASP A 84 -3.66 -18.57 1.18
C ASP A 84 -4.83 -18.93 0.23
N GLY A 85 -5.84 -18.07 0.08
CA GLY A 85 -7.17 -18.49 -0.41
C GLY A 85 -7.80 -17.74 -1.60
N ALA A 86 -7.29 -16.59 -2.02
CA ALA A 86 -7.84 -15.87 -3.17
C ALA A 86 -6.78 -14.96 -3.82
N THR A 87 -6.76 -14.88 -5.14
CA THR A 87 -6.01 -13.85 -5.90
C THR A 87 -6.67 -12.48 -5.82
N GLN A 88 -7.94 -12.40 -5.40
CA GLN A 88 -8.74 -11.18 -5.41
C GLN A 88 -8.98 -10.62 -3.99
N TRP A 89 -8.88 -9.30 -3.86
CA TRP A 89 -9.21 -8.57 -2.64
C TRP A 89 -10.73 -8.37 -2.50
N ASN A 90 -11.27 -8.65 -1.32
CA ASN A 90 -12.63 -8.26 -0.97
C ASN A 90 -12.60 -6.86 -0.40
N ILE A 91 -13.15 -5.91 -1.16
CA ILE A 91 -13.15 -4.50 -0.77
C ILE A 91 -14.46 -4.20 -0.04
N ASN A 92 -14.35 -3.51 1.08
CA ASN A 92 -15.51 -2.96 1.76
C ASN A 92 -15.23 -1.55 2.31
N ARG A 93 -16.30 -0.86 2.67
CA ARG A 93 -16.23 0.52 3.16
C ARG A 93 -17.04 0.68 4.43
N SER A 94 -16.42 1.29 5.43
CA SER A 94 -17.08 1.76 6.64
C SER A 94 -17.20 3.28 6.62
N GLU A 95 -18.40 3.77 6.93
CA GLU A 95 -18.75 5.17 6.81
C GLU A 95 -19.25 5.73 8.14
N PHE A 96 -18.59 6.80 8.61
CA PHE A 96 -18.90 7.44 9.87
C PHE A 96 -19.57 8.79 9.58
N GLU A 97 -20.89 8.80 9.63
CA GLU A 97 -21.68 10.02 9.40
C GLU A 97 -21.87 10.80 10.70
N VAL A 98 -21.89 12.13 10.59
CA VAL A 98 -22.15 13.06 11.70
C VAL A 98 -23.57 13.59 11.55
N LYS A 99 -24.42 13.46 12.58
CA LYS A 99 -25.90 13.52 12.55
C LYS A 99 -26.57 14.83 12.11
N ASP A 100 -25.81 15.83 11.69
CA ASP A 100 -26.35 17.09 11.16
C ASP A 100 -26.18 17.21 9.63
N ARG A 101 -26.26 16.09 8.92
CA ARG A 101 -25.91 16.00 7.50
C ARG A 101 -27.03 15.51 6.60
N CYS A 102 -26.83 15.74 5.30
CA CYS A 102 -27.85 15.62 4.27
C CYS A 102 -28.65 14.31 4.40
N LYS A 103 -29.95 14.41 4.73
CA LYS A 103 -30.87 13.27 4.81
C LYS A 103 -31.14 12.59 3.46
N CYS A 104 -30.66 13.16 2.36
CA CYS A 104 -30.91 12.65 1.00
C CYS A 104 -29.92 11.55 0.58
N ARG A 105 -29.30 10.86 1.54
CA ARG A 105 -28.30 9.85 1.26
C ARG A 105 -28.96 8.54 0.84
N TYR A 106 -28.55 8.02 -0.31
CA TYR A 106 -28.92 6.68 -0.76
C TYR A 106 -28.08 5.63 -0.02
N ILE A 107 -28.74 4.71 0.66
CA ILE A 107 -28.15 3.50 1.26
C ILE A 107 -28.48 2.36 0.30
N ASP A 108 -27.47 1.69 -0.25
CA ASP A 108 -27.67 0.53 -1.12
C ASP A 108 -27.99 -0.73 -0.29
N ASP A 109 -28.47 -1.79 -0.97
CA ASP A 109 -28.82 -3.06 -0.32
C ASP A 109 -27.62 -3.82 0.27
N ARG A 110 -26.38 -3.35 0.02
CA ARG A 110 -25.13 -3.92 0.55
C ARG A 110 -24.56 -3.12 1.72
N THR A 111 -25.29 -2.12 2.20
CA THR A 111 -24.90 -1.27 3.31
C THR A 111 -25.70 -1.60 4.56
N GLN A 112 -25.00 -1.87 5.65
CA GLN A 112 -25.58 -2.25 6.94
C GLN A 112 -25.36 -1.14 7.97
N GLU A 113 -26.44 -0.66 8.57
CA GLU A 113 -26.36 0.28 9.70
C GLU A 113 -25.93 -0.44 10.98
N ILE A 114 -24.98 0.14 11.68
CA ILE A 114 -24.47 -0.33 12.96
C ILE A 114 -24.59 0.77 14.00
N GLU A 115 -25.20 0.44 15.14
CA GLU A 115 -25.25 1.34 16.28
C GLU A 115 -23.83 1.54 16.86
N PRO A 116 -23.40 2.79 17.14
CA PRO A 116 -22.08 3.08 17.71
C PRO A 116 -21.72 2.25 18.94
N GLY A 117 -22.70 2.00 19.83
CA GLY A 117 -22.50 1.21 21.04
C GLY A 117 -22.11 -0.24 20.78
N LEU A 118 -22.31 -0.75 19.55
CA LEU A 118 -21.83 -2.08 19.18
C LEU A 118 -20.30 -2.15 19.25
N LEU A 119 -19.59 -1.03 19.02
CA LEU A 119 -18.13 -0.95 19.04
C LEU A 119 -17.52 -0.97 20.45
N ASP A 120 -18.34 -0.96 21.50
CA ASP A 120 -17.92 -1.03 22.90
C ASP A 120 -17.99 -2.46 23.48
N HIS A 121 -18.40 -3.42 22.67
CA HIS A 121 -18.55 -4.81 23.09
C HIS A 121 -17.23 -5.60 23.08
N PRO A 122 -17.15 -6.71 23.83
CA PRO A 122 -15.99 -7.60 23.79
C PRO A 122 -15.72 -8.21 22.41
N SER A 123 -14.45 -8.52 22.16
CA SER A 123 -13.95 -8.94 20.84
C SER A 123 -14.64 -10.18 20.26
N PHE A 124 -15.07 -11.12 21.09
CA PHE A 124 -15.74 -12.35 20.65
C PHE A 124 -17.10 -12.12 19.94
N LEU A 125 -17.74 -10.95 20.13
CA LEU A 125 -18.99 -10.60 19.45
C LEU A 125 -18.76 -10.15 18.00
N TYR A 126 -17.54 -9.76 17.64
CA TYR A 126 -17.20 -9.24 16.32
C TYR A 126 -16.87 -10.32 15.29
N ASP A 127 -16.42 -11.49 15.74
CA ASP A 127 -16.05 -12.62 14.88
C ASP A 127 -17.18 -13.04 13.91
N ASN A 128 -18.43 -13.07 14.40
CA ASN A 128 -19.55 -13.57 13.59
C ASN A 128 -20.29 -12.47 12.81
N TYR A 129 -20.21 -11.22 13.26
CA TYR A 129 -21.04 -10.13 12.74
C TYR A 129 -20.24 -9.15 11.89
N LEU A 130 -19.20 -8.55 12.46
CA LEU A 130 -18.36 -7.59 11.75
C LEU A 130 -17.42 -8.30 10.77
N LEU A 131 -16.62 -9.26 11.26
CA LEU A 131 -15.60 -9.93 10.45
C LEU A 131 -16.21 -10.63 9.24
N ARG A 132 -17.35 -11.31 9.41
CA ARG A 132 -18.08 -11.94 8.31
C ARG A 132 -18.60 -10.91 7.31
N GLY A 133 -19.01 -9.73 7.76
CA GLY A 133 -19.42 -8.65 6.86
C GLY A 133 -18.23 -8.09 6.07
N PHE A 134 -17.08 -7.88 6.72
CA PHE A 134 -15.82 -7.53 6.06
C PHE A 134 -15.43 -8.56 5.00
N GLU A 135 -15.40 -9.85 5.35
CA GLU A 135 -15.06 -10.94 4.42
C GLU A 135 -16.03 -11.04 3.22
N ASN A 136 -17.30 -10.64 3.40
CA ASN A 136 -18.32 -10.66 2.34
C ASN A 136 -18.42 -9.36 1.53
N GLY A 137 -17.58 -8.35 1.81
CA GLY A 137 -17.65 -7.05 1.12
C GLY A 137 -18.88 -6.22 1.51
N ILE A 138 -19.40 -6.38 2.73
CA ILE A 138 -20.53 -5.60 3.25
C ILE A 138 -20.01 -4.22 3.67
N ASN A 139 -20.71 -3.17 3.24
CA ASN A 139 -20.45 -1.81 3.67
C ASN A 139 -21.12 -1.55 5.01
N PHE A 140 -20.45 -0.79 5.87
CA PHE A 140 -20.98 -0.44 7.18
C PHE A 140 -21.24 1.05 7.29
N PHE A 141 -22.33 1.40 7.96
CA PHE A 141 -22.75 2.77 8.18
C PHE A 141 -22.96 3.02 9.67
N ILE A 142 -22.29 4.03 10.22
CA ILE A 142 -22.31 4.35 11.65
C ILE A 142 -22.71 5.83 11.82
N ASN A 143 -23.82 6.05 12.50
CA ASN A 143 -24.36 7.36 12.81
C ASN A 143 -23.76 7.91 14.12
N ASN A 144 -23.10 9.08 14.06
CA ASN A 144 -22.46 9.73 15.21
C ASN A 144 -23.08 11.09 15.46
N ASP A 145 -23.15 11.56 16.70
CA ASP A 145 -23.70 12.88 17.04
C ASP A 145 -22.71 14.01 16.69
N SER A 146 -21.40 13.72 16.67
CA SER A 146 -20.34 14.71 16.38
C SER A 146 -19.19 14.12 15.57
N LEU A 147 -18.32 14.99 15.04
CA LEU A 147 -17.08 14.55 14.39
C LEU A 147 -16.14 13.87 15.38
N ASP A 148 -15.99 14.40 16.59
CA ASP A 148 -15.12 13.80 17.61
C ASP A 148 -15.59 12.37 17.95
N GLU A 149 -16.90 12.15 18.05
CA GLU A 149 -17.47 10.82 18.25
C GLU A 149 -17.22 9.90 17.03
N ALA A 150 -17.36 10.42 15.80
CA ALA A 150 -17.02 9.66 14.59
C ALA A 150 -15.55 9.23 14.57
N ILE A 151 -14.63 10.12 14.98
CA ILE A 151 -13.19 9.84 15.09
C ILE A 151 -12.92 8.76 16.13
N VAL A 152 -13.55 8.86 17.31
CA VAL A 152 -13.44 7.84 18.38
C VAL A 152 -13.96 6.49 17.90
N ASN A 153 -15.13 6.44 17.27
CA ASN A 153 -15.73 5.20 16.79
C ASN A 153 -14.95 4.60 15.61
N CYS A 154 -14.36 5.44 14.75
CA CYS A 154 -13.41 4.99 13.73
C CYS A 154 -12.18 4.32 14.36
N GLY A 155 -11.60 4.92 15.41
CA GLY A 155 -10.50 4.34 16.18
C GLY A 155 -10.87 3.01 16.85
N LYS A 156 -12.10 2.87 17.37
CA LYS A 156 -12.58 1.59 17.91
C LYS A 156 -12.68 0.52 16.83
N LEU A 157 -13.28 0.85 15.68
CA LEU A 157 -13.38 -0.10 14.56
C LEU A 157 -12.01 -0.53 14.04
N PHE A 158 -11.08 0.43 13.90
CA PHE A 158 -9.69 0.15 13.53
C PHE A 158 -9.03 -0.85 14.50
N ASN A 159 -9.15 -0.62 15.82
CA ASN A 159 -8.65 -1.54 16.83
C ASN A 159 -9.30 -2.93 16.77
N ILE A 160 -10.60 -2.99 16.47
CA ILE A 160 -11.30 -4.27 16.27
C ILE A 160 -10.73 -4.98 15.03
N LEU A 161 -10.46 -4.28 13.93
CA LEU A 161 -9.91 -4.89 12.72
C LEU A 161 -8.51 -5.47 12.96
N THR A 162 -7.61 -4.73 13.60
CA THR A 162 -6.23 -5.20 13.91
C THR A 162 -6.20 -6.43 14.83
N LYS A 163 -7.30 -6.73 15.53
CA LYS A 163 -7.48 -7.97 16.27
C LYS A 163 -7.69 -9.19 15.36
N PHE A 164 -8.23 -9.03 14.16
CA PHE A 164 -8.55 -10.15 13.27
C PHE A 164 -7.66 -10.24 12.03
N CYS A 165 -6.99 -9.16 11.65
CA CYS A 165 -6.10 -9.12 10.49
C CYS A 165 -4.76 -8.46 10.81
N VAL A 166 -3.75 -8.80 10.01
CA VAL A 166 -2.52 -8.03 9.90
C VAL A 166 -2.78 -6.89 8.92
N VAL A 167 -2.74 -5.66 9.41
CA VAL A 167 -2.76 -4.48 8.53
C VAL A 167 -1.38 -4.38 7.87
N ARG A 168 -1.33 -4.38 6.54
CA ARG A 168 -0.08 -4.27 5.76
C ARG A 168 0.16 -2.87 5.21
N LYS A 169 -0.90 -2.14 4.90
CA LYS A 169 -0.87 -0.78 4.38
C LYS A 169 -1.93 0.06 5.09
N LEU A 170 -1.55 1.28 5.48
CA LEU A 170 -2.46 2.31 5.97
C LEU A 170 -2.30 3.54 5.09
N SER A 171 -3.24 3.77 4.18
CA SER A 171 -3.23 4.95 3.31
C SER A 171 -4.06 6.08 3.90
N LEU A 172 -3.57 7.31 3.76
CA LEU A 172 -4.25 8.52 4.19
C LEU A 172 -4.48 9.40 2.95
N TYR A 173 -5.74 9.66 2.60
CA TYR A 173 -6.08 10.51 1.45
C TYR A 173 -6.44 11.92 1.88
N LEU A 174 -5.69 12.91 1.39
CA LEU A 174 -5.71 14.31 1.84
C LEU A 174 -6.15 15.28 0.71
N GLY A 175 -7.25 15.03 0.02
CA GLY A 175 -7.69 15.86 -1.12
C GLY A 175 -8.41 17.19 -0.80
N ASN A 176 -8.16 17.85 0.34
CA ASN A 176 -8.85 19.12 0.69
C ASN A 176 -7.93 20.22 1.25
N ASN A 177 -8.22 21.46 0.84
CA ASN A 177 -7.57 22.74 1.21
C ASN A 177 -7.55 23.13 2.70
N ASP A 178 -8.05 22.32 3.62
CA ASP A 178 -7.98 22.65 5.05
C ASP A 178 -6.87 21.81 5.68
N ASP A 179 -5.64 22.34 5.62
CA ASP A 179 -4.40 21.74 6.15
C ASP A 179 -4.54 21.27 7.60
N HIS A 180 -5.45 21.86 8.37
CA HIS A 180 -5.73 21.54 9.78
C HIS A 180 -6.81 20.47 10.00
N MET A 181 -7.43 19.90 8.95
CA MET A 181 -8.44 18.85 9.16
C MET A 181 -7.85 17.61 9.81
N TRP A 182 -6.61 17.28 9.49
CA TRP A 182 -5.94 16.12 10.04
C TRP A 182 -5.47 16.31 11.49
N ASP A 183 -5.29 17.54 11.96
CA ASP A 183 -5.09 17.82 13.39
C ASP A 183 -6.26 17.32 14.25
N LYS A 184 -7.47 17.30 13.68
CA LYS A 184 -8.67 16.75 14.36
C LYS A 184 -8.58 15.24 14.57
N MET A 185 -7.82 14.55 13.73
CA MET A 185 -7.55 13.11 13.86
C MET A 185 -6.50 12.80 14.92
N SER A 186 -5.92 13.79 15.60
CA SER A 186 -4.96 13.57 16.69
C SER A 186 -5.47 12.59 17.75
N ALA A 187 -6.76 12.60 18.10
CA ALA A 187 -7.34 11.64 19.02
C ALA A 187 -7.29 10.19 18.48
N PHE A 188 -7.57 10.00 17.18
CA PHE A 188 -7.45 8.69 16.52
C PHE A 188 -6.00 8.21 16.56
N PHE A 189 -5.05 9.04 16.15
CA PHE A 189 -3.63 8.66 16.13
C PHE A 189 -3.04 8.55 17.53
N ASN A 190 -3.50 9.30 18.54
CA ASN A 190 -3.03 9.12 19.93
C ASN A 190 -3.58 7.84 20.56
N ALA A 191 -4.81 7.45 20.22
CA ALA A 191 -5.42 6.20 20.68
C ALA A 191 -4.86 4.98 19.92
N ASN A 192 -4.35 5.20 18.71
CA ASN A 192 -3.71 4.22 17.85
C ASN A 192 -2.32 4.75 17.45
N PRO A 193 -1.41 4.97 18.42
CA PRO A 193 -0.11 5.62 18.20
C PRO A 193 0.60 4.99 17.01
N PRO A 194 1.26 5.74 16.11
CA PRO A 194 1.95 5.20 14.94
C PRO A 194 3.02 4.13 15.23
N ASP A 195 3.34 3.87 16.49
CA ASP A 195 3.98 2.63 16.93
C ASP A 195 3.08 1.37 16.68
N VAL A 196 1.88 1.57 16.15
CA VAL A 196 0.98 0.56 15.57
C VAL A 196 1.49 0.21 14.17
N ARG A 197 2.69 -0.39 14.14
CA ARG A 197 3.12 -1.49 13.22
C ARG A 197 3.21 -1.24 11.71
N VAL A 198 2.70 -0.13 11.17
CA VAL A 198 2.79 0.24 9.75
C VAL A 198 2.89 1.76 9.63
N GLN A 199 3.96 2.27 9.02
CA GLN A 199 4.08 3.70 8.69
C GLN A 199 3.03 4.10 7.65
N PRO A 200 2.45 5.31 7.73
CA PRO A 200 1.38 5.71 6.82
C PRO A 200 1.92 5.93 5.40
N HIS A 201 1.08 5.57 4.43
CA HIS A 201 1.19 5.97 3.03
C HIS A 201 0.29 7.18 2.83
N VAL A 202 0.80 8.27 2.27
CA VAL A 202 0.06 9.53 2.15
C VAL A 202 -0.19 9.84 0.69
N ASP A 203 -1.45 10.10 0.35
CA ASP A 203 -1.86 10.63 -0.94
C ASP A 203 -2.43 12.04 -0.73
N THR A 204 -1.83 13.04 -1.38
CA THR A 204 -2.20 14.45 -1.20
C THR A 204 -2.07 15.25 -2.50
N ASP A 205 -2.53 16.50 -2.49
CA ASP A 205 -2.44 17.40 -3.63
C ASP A 205 -1.49 18.58 -3.36
N THR A 206 -1.15 19.32 -4.42
CA THR A 206 -0.17 20.43 -4.36
C THR A 206 -0.56 21.61 -3.47
N ARG A 207 -1.79 21.66 -2.94
CA ARG A 207 -2.30 22.75 -2.12
C ARG A 207 -1.98 22.55 -0.63
N ILE A 208 -1.57 21.35 -0.22
CA ILE A 208 -1.22 21.09 1.18
C ILE A 208 0.06 21.85 1.56
N ASN A 209 0.05 22.51 2.72
CA ASN A 209 1.29 22.99 3.31
C ASN A 209 2.06 21.81 3.94
N LEU A 210 3.01 21.25 3.20
CA LEU A 210 3.82 20.13 3.67
C LEU A 210 4.61 20.47 4.95
N ASP A 211 5.11 21.70 5.10
CA ASP A 211 5.88 22.09 6.29
C ASP A 211 5.00 22.05 7.55
N ASP A 212 3.76 22.54 7.47
CA ASP A 212 2.81 22.48 8.59
C ASP A 212 2.34 21.03 8.83
N PHE A 213 1.99 20.32 7.75
CA PHE A 213 1.49 18.95 7.80
C PHE A 213 2.44 18.01 8.56
N LEU A 214 3.74 18.10 8.28
CA LEU A 214 4.75 17.22 8.86
C LEU A 214 5.19 17.59 10.28
N THR A 215 4.90 18.83 10.71
CA THR A 215 5.11 19.21 12.11
C THR A 215 4.06 18.60 13.04
N GLY A 216 2.97 18.06 12.48
CA GLY A 216 1.99 17.29 13.22
C GLY A 216 2.63 16.10 13.93
N SER A 217 2.33 15.92 15.23
CA SER A 217 2.88 14.83 16.04
C SER A 217 2.58 13.43 15.46
N ILE A 218 1.57 13.34 14.60
CA ILE A 218 1.11 12.14 13.89
C ILE A 218 2.20 11.58 12.96
N PHE A 219 3.03 12.43 12.35
CA PHE A 219 4.05 12.03 11.36
C PHE A 219 5.47 12.04 11.91
N SER A 220 5.62 12.17 13.23
CA SER A 220 6.92 12.24 13.90
C SER A 220 7.82 11.01 13.66
N ASN A 221 7.22 9.86 13.34
CA ASN A 221 7.91 8.61 13.00
C ASN A 221 8.18 8.41 11.48
N GLY A 222 7.94 9.45 10.67
CA GLY A 222 8.11 9.39 9.21
C GLY A 222 6.93 8.75 8.46
N LEU A 223 7.09 8.63 7.15
CA LEU A 223 6.11 8.05 6.22
C LEU A 223 6.71 6.82 5.54
N ALA A 224 5.85 5.86 5.16
CA ALA A 224 6.25 4.77 4.27
C ALA A 224 6.29 5.25 2.82
N GLU A 225 5.30 6.05 2.44
CA GLU A 225 5.10 6.53 1.07
C GLU A 225 4.47 7.92 1.10
N ILE A 226 4.82 8.76 0.13
CA ILE A 226 4.09 9.99 -0.17
C ILE A 226 3.89 10.14 -1.67
N MET A 227 2.64 10.29 -2.08
CA MET A 227 2.23 10.62 -3.45
C MET A 227 1.62 12.02 -3.45
N ILE A 228 2.09 12.87 -4.38
CA ILE A 228 1.56 14.21 -4.58
C ILE A 228 0.94 14.28 -5.98
N LEU A 229 -0.35 14.58 -6.02
CA LEU A 229 -1.14 14.72 -7.23
C LEU A 229 -1.31 16.19 -7.60
N ASN A 230 -1.15 16.51 -8.88
CA ASN A 230 -1.48 17.83 -9.40
C ASN A 230 -2.95 17.92 -9.82
N GLU A 231 -3.87 17.83 -8.87
CA GLU A 231 -5.31 17.98 -9.17
C GLU A 231 -5.70 19.41 -9.59
N PHE A 232 -4.81 20.39 -9.43
CA PHE A 232 -5.06 21.82 -9.66
C PHE A 232 -3.89 22.47 -10.40
N THR A 233 -4.09 23.60 -11.08
CA THR A 233 -3.02 24.32 -11.82
C THR A 233 -2.00 25.04 -10.90
N SER A 234 -1.78 24.53 -9.68
CA SER A 234 -0.84 25.07 -8.70
C SER A 234 0.50 24.35 -8.78
N THR A 235 1.57 25.14 -8.88
CA THR A 235 2.95 24.67 -8.70
C THR A 235 3.17 24.36 -7.22
N LEU A 236 3.88 23.27 -6.91
CA LEU A 236 4.30 22.95 -5.54
C LEU A 236 5.13 24.12 -4.99
N THR A 237 4.62 24.79 -3.95
CA THR A 237 5.16 26.07 -3.45
C THR A 237 6.62 25.96 -3.00
N ASN A 238 7.03 24.78 -2.52
CA ASN A 238 8.41 24.43 -2.26
C ASN A 238 8.65 22.98 -2.71
N ALA A 239 9.43 22.78 -3.76
CA ALA A 239 9.71 21.43 -4.25
C ALA A 239 10.70 20.66 -3.34
N TYR A 240 11.43 21.33 -2.46
CA TYR A 240 12.47 20.70 -1.66
C TYR A 240 12.05 20.65 -0.18
N HIS A 241 11.33 19.59 0.20
CA HIS A 241 10.96 19.32 1.59
C HIS A 241 11.72 18.13 2.19
N GLU A 242 12.18 18.29 3.44
CA GLU A 242 12.93 17.26 4.17
C GLU A 242 12.17 15.92 4.30
N VAL A 243 10.84 15.90 4.19
CA VAL A 243 10.07 14.65 4.17
C VAL A 243 10.47 13.75 3.01
N PHE A 244 10.64 14.31 1.81
CA PHE A 244 10.91 13.52 0.62
C PHE A 244 12.23 12.77 0.75
N ARG A 245 13.19 13.38 1.44
CA ARG A 245 14.50 12.78 1.74
C ARG A 245 14.43 11.63 2.75
N ARG A 246 13.42 11.64 3.64
CA ARG A 246 13.28 10.64 4.71
C ARG A 246 12.26 9.55 4.37
N THR A 247 11.41 9.78 3.38
CA THR A 247 10.41 8.82 2.92
C THR A 247 11.03 7.87 1.89
N PRO A 248 10.92 6.56 2.07
CA PRO A 248 11.51 5.59 1.17
C PRO A 248 10.79 5.50 -0.18
N ASP A 249 9.49 5.84 -0.25
CA ASP A 249 8.70 5.85 -1.49
C ASP A 249 8.10 7.23 -1.74
N VAL A 250 8.48 7.87 -2.85
CA VAL A 250 8.05 9.23 -3.20
C VAL A 250 7.55 9.27 -4.63
N SER A 251 6.32 9.74 -4.83
CA SER A 251 5.69 9.86 -6.14
C SER A 251 5.13 11.26 -6.38
N PHE A 252 5.31 11.76 -7.61
CA PHE A 252 4.75 13.02 -8.08
C PHE A 252 4.00 12.78 -9.39
N VAL A 253 2.75 13.22 -9.48
CA VAL A 253 1.90 13.00 -10.65
C VAL A 253 1.35 14.32 -11.21
N GLY A 254 1.48 14.53 -12.53
CA GLY A 254 0.82 15.58 -13.29
C GLY A 254 1.34 17.01 -13.06
N MET A 255 2.53 17.21 -12.47
CA MET A 255 3.08 18.55 -12.17
C MET A 255 4.31 18.92 -13.01
N ASP A 256 4.73 20.19 -12.94
CA ASP A 256 6.01 20.65 -13.47
C ASP A 256 7.02 20.73 -12.33
N LEU A 257 8.00 19.83 -12.34
CA LEU A 257 8.97 19.64 -11.26
C LEU A 257 10.29 20.36 -11.58
N PRO A 258 10.80 21.20 -10.66
CA PRO A 258 12.06 21.92 -10.86
C PRO A 258 13.29 21.03 -10.65
N TYR A 259 13.13 19.70 -10.56
CA TYR A 259 14.22 18.77 -10.29
C TYR A 259 15.08 18.58 -11.53
N THR A 260 16.38 18.59 -11.28
CA THR A 260 17.42 18.27 -12.25
C THR A 260 18.00 16.88 -11.97
N TYR A 261 18.85 16.40 -12.88
CA TYR A 261 19.63 15.18 -12.69
C TYR A 261 20.40 15.15 -11.36
N GLU A 262 21.01 16.27 -10.96
CA GLU A 262 21.81 16.35 -9.73
C GLU A 262 20.94 16.18 -8.49
N ASP A 263 19.68 16.61 -8.54
CA ASP A 263 18.74 16.50 -7.42
C ASP A 263 18.34 15.04 -7.16
N LEU A 264 18.27 14.20 -8.19
CA LEU A 264 17.98 12.76 -8.03
C LEU A 264 19.00 12.08 -7.12
N PHE A 265 20.29 12.39 -7.30
CA PHE A 265 21.39 11.78 -6.54
C PHE A 265 21.86 12.60 -5.34
N GLY A 266 21.40 13.84 -5.23
CA GLY A 266 21.66 14.69 -4.07
C GLY A 266 20.56 14.56 -3.03
N PHE A 267 19.34 14.88 -3.43
CA PHE A 267 18.18 15.01 -2.56
C PHE A 267 17.45 13.69 -2.34
N PHE A 268 17.26 12.89 -3.39
CA PHE A 268 16.56 11.59 -3.34
C PHE A 268 17.49 10.38 -3.20
N LYS A 269 18.75 10.60 -2.83
CA LYS A 269 19.78 9.54 -2.77
C LYS A 269 19.44 8.36 -1.84
N ASP A 270 18.63 8.62 -0.81
CA ASP A 270 18.25 7.65 0.21
C ASP A 270 16.82 7.10 -0.05
N THR A 271 16.16 7.57 -1.11
CA THR A 271 14.83 7.13 -1.52
C THR A 271 14.94 5.79 -2.24
N LYS A 272 14.15 4.81 -1.79
CA LYS A 272 14.11 3.47 -2.39
C LYS A 272 13.33 3.48 -3.69
N LYS A 273 12.14 4.10 -3.71
CA LYS A 273 11.31 4.23 -4.90
C LYS A 273 11.00 5.70 -5.16
N LEU A 274 11.40 6.17 -6.34
CA LEU A 274 11.12 7.53 -6.79
C LEU A 274 10.35 7.48 -8.11
N SER A 275 9.14 8.02 -8.12
CA SER A 275 8.29 8.06 -9.32
C SER A 275 7.97 9.51 -9.69
N LEU A 276 8.48 9.95 -10.84
CA LEU A 276 8.27 11.30 -11.39
C LEU A 276 7.35 11.20 -12.61
N HIS A 277 6.05 10.93 -12.38
CA HIS A 277 5.01 10.91 -13.41
C HIS A 277 4.54 12.33 -13.74
N SER A 278 5.48 13.18 -14.11
CA SER A 278 5.32 14.63 -14.13
C SER A 278 6.26 15.22 -15.17
N THR A 279 5.94 16.40 -15.68
CA THR A 279 6.90 17.14 -16.51
C THR A 279 8.15 17.41 -15.69
N THR A 280 9.28 16.87 -16.14
CA THR A 280 10.59 17.12 -15.56
C THR A 280 11.45 17.96 -16.50
N HIS A 281 12.44 18.66 -15.95
CA HIS A 281 13.47 19.34 -16.73
C HIS A 281 14.65 18.43 -17.08
N ILE A 282 14.51 17.11 -16.90
CA ILE A 282 15.56 16.13 -17.15
C ILE A 282 15.61 15.83 -18.66
N THR A 283 16.75 16.15 -19.26
CA THR A 283 16.98 15.94 -20.69
C THR A 283 17.33 14.48 -21.00
N LYS A 284 17.16 14.06 -22.26
CA LYS A 284 17.61 12.73 -22.72
C LYS A 284 19.09 12.44 -22.42
N GLN A 285 19.95 13.46 -22.52
CA GLN A 285 21.37 13.31 -22.19
C GLN A 285 21.59 13.02 -20.69
N GLU A 286 20.84 13.69 -19.82
CA GLU A 286 20.87 13.46 -18.38
C GLU A 286 20.29 12.08 -18.01
N ILE A 287 19.32 11.57 -18.75
CA ILE A 287 18.83 10.20 -18.61
C ILE A 287 19.93 9.18 -18.97
N CYS A 288 20.69 9.41 -20.05
CA CYS A 288 21.84 8.55 -20.35
C CYS A 288 22.88 8.58 -19.21
N GLN A 289 23.09 9.75 -18.59
CA GLN A 289 23.98 9.90 -17.43
C GLN A 289 23.42 9.21 -16.17
N LEU A 290 22.10 9.20 -15.99
CA LEU A 290 21.41 8.47 -14.92
C LEU A 290 21.66 6.98 -15.06
N VAL A 291 21.44 6.42 -16.25
CA VAL A 291 21.72 5.00 -16.53
C VAL A 291 23.21 4.68 -16.40
N GLN A 292 24.10 5.56 -16.87
CA GLN A 292 25.54 5.41 -16.64
C GLN A 292 25.88 5.38 -15.14
N HIS A 293 25.23 6.21 -14.34
CA HIS A 293 25.44 6.24 -12.90
C HIS A 293 25.01 4.93 -12.23
N PHE A 294 23.92 4.30 -12.66
CA PHE A 294 23.54 2.95 -12.21
C PHE A 294 24.57 1.88 -12.58
N TYR A 295 25.25 2.03 -13.72
CA TYR A 295 26.31 1.11 -14.13
C TYR A 295 27.63 1.33 -13.35
N GLU A 296 27.99 2.58 -13.05
CA GLU A 296 29.30 2.94 -12.50
C GLU A 296 29.35 3.00 -10.96
N VAL A 297 28.21 3.19 -10.30
CA VAL A 297 28.08 3.34 -8.85
C VAL A 297 27.27 2.19 -8.27
N LYS A 298 27.64 1.72 -7.08
CA LYS A 298 26.90 0.67 -6.39
C LYS A 298 25.64 1.27 -5.76
N HIS A 299 24.48 0.73 -6.12
CA HIS A 299 23.17 1.10 -5.56
C HIS A 299 22.61 0.01 -4.65
N ASP A 300 21.63 0.38 -3.85
CA ASP A 300 20.79 -0.57 -3.11
C ASP A 300 19.93 -1.37 -4.09
N GLU A 301 19.79 -2.69 -3.91
CA GLU A 301 18.94 -3.53 -4.75
C GLU A 301 17.45 -3.19 -4.61
N GLU A 302 17.07 -2.44 -3.57
CA GLU A 302 15.73 -1.90 -3.39
C GLU A 302 15.46 -0.59 -4.14
N CYS A 303 16.45 -0.06 -4.86
CA CYS A 303 16.32 1.18 -5.61
C CYS A 303 15.49 1.01 -6.90
N MET A 304 14.53 1.91 -7.10
CA MET A 304 13.66 2.02 -8.26
C MET A 304 13.45 3.50 -8.60
N ILE A 305 13.63 3.84 -9.88
CA ILE A 305 13.36 5.18 -10.41
C ILE A 305 12.44 5.06 -11.61
N GLU A 306 11.38 5.86 -11.62
CA GLU A 306 10.46 6.06 -12.73
C GLU A 306 10.43 7.53 -13.11
N ILE A 307 10.58 7.82 -14.40
CA ILE A 307 10.58 9.18 -14.92
C ILE A 307 9.70 9.20 -16.17
N ASP A 308 8.67 10.04 -16.15
CA ASP A 308 7.84 10.33 -17.31
C ASP A 308 8.65 11.11 -18.36
N LEU A 309 8.50 10.67 -19.60
CA LEU A 309 9.20 11.21 -20.74
C LEU A 309 8.18 11.75 -21.71
N ASN A 310 8.26 13.05 -21.99
CA ASN A 310 7.43 13.72 -22.98
C ASN A 310 7.55 13.14 -24.41
N GLU A 311 8.45 12.18 -24.64
CA GLU A 311 8.67 11.47 -25.89
C GLU A 311 8.96 9.98 -25.60
N ASP A 312 8.40 9.07 -26.39
CA ASP A 312 8.65 7.62 -26.30
C ASP A 312 10.15 7.32 -26.49
N PRO A 313 10.91 6.97 -25.43
CA PRO A 313 12.32 6.69 -25.58
C PRO A 313 12.53 5.29 -26.17
N LEU A 314 13.40 5.17 -27.17
CA LEU A 314 13.99 3.87 -27.46
C LEU A 314 15.00 3.55 -26.36
N VAL A 315 14.82 2.44 -25.64
CA VAL A 315 15.75 2.00 -24.59
C VAL A 315 17.19 1.89 -25.10
N GLU A 316 17.38 1.54 -26.38
CA GLU A 316 18.69 1.53 -27.03
C GLU A 316 19.39 2.91 -27.03
N ASP A 317 18.64 4.00 -27.19
CA ASP A 317 19.20 5.36 -27.20
C ASP A 317 19.69 5.79 -25.81
N ILE A 318 19.03 5.29 -24.76
CA ILE A 318 19.40 5.58 -23.37
C ILE A 318 20.69 4.84 -22.97
N LEU A 319 20.92 3.66 -23.54
CA LEU A 319 22.07 2.80 -23.24
C LEU A 319 23.36 3.22 -23.96
N THR A 320 23.36 4.34 -24.67
CA THR A 320 24.49 4.81 -25.48
C THR A 320 25.80 5.01 -24.72
N LEU A 321 25.74 5.21 -23.40
CA LEU A 321 26.91 5.35 -22.52
C LEU A 321 27.34 4.04 -21.84
N ILE A 322 26.60 2.94 -22.03
CA ILE A 322 26.87 1.65 -21.41
C ILE A 322 27.67 0.75 -22.38
N PRO A 323 28.70 0.03 -21.92
CA PRO A 323 29.39 -0.96 -22.74
C PRO A 323 28.42 -2.02 -23.27
N LYS A 324 28.51 -2.38 -24.56
CA LYS A 324 27.59 -3.34 -25.21
C LYS A 324 27.61 -4.73 -24.59
N GLU A 325 28.68 -5.06 -23.90
CA GLU A 325 28.89 -6.33 -23.21
C GLU A 325 28.20 -6.36 -21.84
N ALA A 326 27.84 -5.18 -21.31
CA ALA A 326 27.22 -5.00 -20.00
C ALA A 326 25.70 -4.95 -20.05
N TYR A 327 25.09 -5.05 -21.24
CA TYR A 327 23.63 -5.13 -21.35
C TYR A 327 23.17 -6.08 -22.45
N LYS A 328 21.92 -6.54 -22.32
CA LYS A 328 21.21 -7.33 -23.31
C LYS A 328 19.85 -6.71 -23.58
N LEU A 329 19.57 -6.44 -24.85
CA LEU A 329 18.27 -5.91 -25.28
C LEU A 329 17.27 -7.05 -25.50
N HIS A 330 16.04 -6.78 -25.09
CA HIS A 330 14.90 -7.67 -25.19
C HIS A 330 13.75 -6.93 -25.85
N LEU A 331 13.00 -7.65 -26.68
CA LEU A 331 11.77 -7.16 -27.31
C LEU A 331 10.62 -8.03 -26.82
N LYS A 332 9.55 -7.38 -26.37
CA LYS A 332 8.32 -8.04 -25.96
C LYS A 332 7.16 -7.40 -26.69
N ARG A 333 6.22 -8.22 -27.17
CA ARG A 333 4.93 -7.72 -27.66
C ARG A 333 3.99 -7.63 -26.48
N ASN A 334 3.48 -6.43 -26.21
CA ASN A 334 2.40 -6.28 -25.24
C ASN A 334 1.06 -6.47 -25.97
N PRO A 335 0.29 -7.53 -25.66
CA PRO A 335 -1.04 -7.68 -26.24
C PRO A 335 -1.98 -6.67 -25.58
N VAL A 336 -2.20 -5.53 -26.24
CA VAL A 336 -3.27 -4.61 -25.84
C VAL A 336 -4.59 -5.20 -26.35
N LEU A 337 -5.57 -5.36 -25.45
CA LEU A 337 -6.94 -5.67 -25.86
C LEU A 337 -7.43 -4.53 -26.77
N ASP A 338 -7.83 -4.89 -28.01
CA ASP A 338 -8.43 -4.01 -29.02
C ASP A 338 -7.52 -3.01 -29.78
N SER A 339 -6.18 -3.10 -29.69
CA SER A 339 -5.26 -2.33 -30.58
C SER A 339 -4.07 -3.15 -31.10
N GLU A 340 -3.32 -2.59 -32.07
CA GLU A 340 -2.10 -3.25 -32.58
C GLU A 340 -1.10 -3.42 -31.42
N PRO A 341 -0.52 -4.63 -31.23
CA PRO A 341 0.38 -4.89 -30.11
C PRO A 341 1.60 -3.97 -30.17
N LYS A 342 1.73 -3.05 -29.20
CA LYS A 342 2.92 -2.21 -29.03
C LYS A 342 4.10 -3.11 -28.67
N VAL A 343 5.21 -2.96 -29.40
CA VAL A 343 6.47 -3.66 -29.10
C VAL A 343 7.20 -2.84 -28.05
N MET A 344 7.31 -3.39 -26.85
CA MET A 344 8.07 -2.81 -25.76
C MET A 344 9.51 -3.34 -25.81
N SER A 345 10.48 -2.43 -25.83
CA SER A 345 11.89 -2.78 -25.64
C SER A 345 12.27 -2.61 -24.18
N TRP A 346 13.03 -3.57 -23.64
CA TRP A 346 13.68 -3.43 -22.35
C TRP A 346 15.09 -3.99 -22.40
N ALA A 347 15.93 -3.63 -21.42
CA ALA A 347 17.29 -4.10 -21.31
C ALA A 347 17.57 -4.67 -19.93
N GLU A 348 18.26 -5.80 -19.92
CA GLU A 348 18.94 -6.34 -18.74
C GLU A 348 20.36 -5.74 -18.73
N MET A 349 20.70 -4.96 -17.72
CA MET A 349 22.02 -4.35 -17.55
C MET A 349 22.72 -4.95 -16.32
N THR A 350 24.00 -5.27 -16.44
CA THR A 350 24.85 -5.65 -15.31
C THR A 350 25.79 -4.50 -14.97
N ASP A 351 25.76 -4.03 -13.72
CA ASP A 351 26.64 -2.97 -13.25
C ASP A 351 28.11 -3.45 -13.04
N ARG A 352 29.03 -2.53 -12.74
CA ARG A 352 30.45 -2.86 -12.50
C ARG A 352 30.70 -3.71 -11.26
N PHE A 353 29.72 -3.83 -10.37
CA PHE A 353 29.79 -4.56 -9.10
C PHE A 353 29.08 -5.93 -9.18
N GLY A 354 28.46 -6.26 -10.32
CA GLY A 354 27.75 -7.51 -10.57
C GLY A 354 26.25 -7.47 -10.22
N GLY A 355 25.71 -6.31 -9.86
CA GLY A 355 24.26 -6.12 -9.69
C GLY A 355 23.54 -6.11 -11.04
N THR A 356 22.31 -6.60 -11.07
CA THR A 356 21.50 -6.71 -12.29
C THR A 356 20.28 -5.79 -12.23
N TRP A 357 20.09 -5.04 -13.32
CA TRP A 357 19.12 -3.97 -13.44
C TRP A 357 18.26 -4.17 -14.68
N ALA A 358 16.96 -3.90 -14.54
CA ALA A 358 16.03 -3.78 -15.65
C ALA A 358 15.88 -2.30 -16.01
N ILE A 359 16.02 -1.99 -17.30
CA ILE A 359 15.73 -0.66 -17.86
C ILE A 359 14.66 -0.84 -18.91
N MET A 360 13.51 -0.21 -18.74
CA MET A 360 12.36 -0.43 -19.60
C MET A 360 11.58 0.84 -19.86
N ASP A 361 11.09 0.97 -21.08
CA ASP A 361 10.05 1.91 -21.44
C ASP A 361 8.70 1.28 -21.09
N MET A 362 7.90 1.96 -20.27
CA MET A 362 6.59 1.50 -19.81
C MET A 362 5.51 2.43 -20.35
N VAL A 363 4.39 1.86 -20.77
CA VAL A 363 3.21 2.63 -21.19
C VAL A 363 2.14 2.43 -20.12
N SER A 364 1.74 3.52 -19.46
CA SER A 364 0.60 3.49 -18.55
C SER A 364 -0.69 3.53 -19.35
N PHE A 365 -1.63 2.62 -19.07
CA PHE A 365 -2.99 2.68 -19.59
C PHE A 365 -3.92 3.08 -18.45
N CYS A 366 -4.01 4.37 -18.14
CA CYS A 366 -5.12 4.87 -17.34
C CYS A 366 -6.30 5.14 -18.28
N ASP A 367 -7.49 4.66 -17.89
CA ASP A 367 -8.73 4.82 -18.66
C ASP A 367 -8.91 6.27 -19.15
N GLU A 368 -9.02 6.42 -20.47
CA GLU A 368 -9.38 7.63 -21.22
C GLU A 368 -8.41 8.84 -21.07
N GLU A 369 -7.49 8.93 -22.05
CA GLU A 369 -6.88 10.15 -22.65
C GLU A 369 -5.37 10.44 -22.49
N MET A 370 -4.57 9.69 -21.72
CA MET A 370 -3.11 9.89 -21.72
C MET A 370 -2.33 8.57 -21.88
N ASP A 371 -1.78 8.35 -23.08
CA ASP A 371 -0.66 7.42 -23.30
C ASP A 371 0.58 8.08 -22.66
N GLU A 372 0.82 7.88 -21.36
CA GLU A 372 2.04 8.34 -20.70
C GLU A 372 3.11 7.25 -20.82
N SER A 373 4.25 7.58 -21.44
CA SER A 373 5.43 6.72 -21.53
C SER A 373 6.46 7.13 -20.49
N PHE A 374 6.87 6.19 -19.65
CA PHE A 374 7.84 6.43 -18.59
C PHE A 374 8.98 5.44 -18.65
N LEU A 375 10.20 5.94 -18.39
CA LEU A 375 11.36 5.10 -18.19
C LEU A 375 11.36 4.58 -16.76
N ARG A 376 11.45 3.26 -16.60
CA ARG A 376 11.68 2.60 -15.32
C ARG A 376 13.08 1.99 -15.28
N ILE A 377 13.81 2.26 -14.20
CA ILE A 377 15.08 1.62 -13.83
C ILE A 377 14.86 0.96 -12.47
N CYS A 378 15.01 -0.37 -12.38
CA CYS A 378 14.86 -1.10 -11.12
C CYS A 378 15.78 -2.32 -11.08
N SER A 379 16.01 -2.88 -9.90
CA SER A 379 16.74 -4.15 -9.81
C SER A 379 15.93 -5.30 -10.42
N MET A 380 16.62 -6.32 -10.91
CA MET A 380 15.97 -7.50 -11.50
C MET A 380 15.06 -8.24 -10.51
N LYS A 381 15.27 -8.08 -9.20
CA LYS A 381 14.40 -8.64 -8.16
C LYS A 381 12.98 -8.07 -8.26
N TYR A 382 12.85 -6.75 -8.29
CA TYR A 382 11.56 -6.05 -8.42
C TYR A 382 10.91 -6.29 -9.78
N PHE A 383 11.72 -6.33 -10.84
CA PHE A 383 11.24 -6.62 -12.19
C PHE A 383 10.51 -7.97 -12.26
N ILE A 384 11.02 -9.00 -11.58
CA ILE A 384 10.40 -10.33 -11.55
C ILE A 384 9.10 -10.31 -10.72
N GLU A 385 9.09 -9.65 -9.55
CA GLU A 385 7.93 -9.64 -8.65
C GLU A 385 6.70 -8.91 -9.23
N GLU A 386 6.88 -7.75 -9.85
CA GLU A 386 5.77 -6.95 -10.39
C GLU A 386 5.32 -7.43 -11.77
N ASN A 387 6.27 -7.71 -12.67
CA ASN A 387 5.91 -8.02 -14.05
C ASN A 387 5.61 -9.51 -14.27
N MET A 388 6.08 -10.46 -13.43
CA MET A 388 5.83 -11.89 -13.68
C MET A 388 4.43 -12.38 -13.26
N ASN A 389 3.72 -11.65 -12.39
CA ASN A 389 2.33 -11.98 -12.02
C ASN A 389 1.33 -11.57 -13.12
N GLU A 390 1.61 -10.51 -13.89
CA GLU A 390 0.88 -10.23 -15.14
C GLU A 390 1.32 -11.14 -16.30
N LEU A 391 2.39 -11.93 -16.12
CA LEU A 391 2.96 -12.82 -17.13
C LEU A 391 2.58 -14.29 -16.97
N SER A 392 2.03 -14.73 -15.83
CA SER A 392 1.68 -16.15 -15.61
C SER A 392 0.31 -16.56 -16.15
N ASP A 393 -0.59 -15.63 -16.46
CA ASP A 393 -1.94 -15.95 -16.94
C ASP A 393 -2.02 -16.36 -18.43
N GLN A 394 -0.88 -16.52 -19.13
CA GLN A 394 -0.88 -16.89 -20.56
C GLN A 394 0.02 -18.06 -20.96
N SER A 395 0.50 -18.85 -20.00
CA SER A 395 1.14 -20.14 -20.31
C SER A 395 0.49 -21.27 -19.54
N ASP A 396 -0.63 -21.76 -20.07
CA ASP A 396 -0.91 -23.19 -20.31
C ASP A 396 -2.41 -23.41 -20.56
N SER A 397 -2.83 -23.16 -21.81
CA SER A 397 -4.02 -23.81 -22.35
C SER A 397 -3.80 -24.20 -23.79
N ASN A 398 -3.02 -25.26 -24.00
CA ASN A 398 -3.20 -26.12 -25.15
C ASN A 398 -2.58 -27.51 -24.92
N GLN A 399 -3.46 -28.51 -24.93
CA GLN A 399 -3.24 -29.95 -25.15
C GLN A 399 -2.99 -30.85 -23.93
N SER A 400 -4.05 -31.47 -23.39
CA SER A 400 -4.59 -32.73 -23.96
C SER A 400 -5.62 -33.37 -23.01
N ASP A 401 -6.79 -33.66 -23.55
CA ASP A 401 -7.79 -34.55 -22.95
C ASP A 401 -7.19 -35.94 -22.70
N SER A 402 -7.35 -36.45 -21.48
CA SER A 402 -7.34 -37.88 -21.16
C SER A 402 -8.11 -38.10 -19.86
N ASP A 403 -9.33 -38.61 -20.00
CA ASP A 403 -10.08 -39.21 -18.91
C ASP A 403 -9.25 -40.30 -18.22
N GLN A 404 -9.26 -40.33 -16.88
CA GLN A 404 -9.64 -41.52 -16.10
C GLN A 404 -9.69 -41.26 -14.58
N SER A 405 -10.92 -41.31 -14.06
CA SER A 405 -11.36 -42.00 -12.83
C SER A 405 -10.41 -42.15 -11.63
N GLY A 406 -10.76 -41.43 -10.55
CA GLY A 406 -11.11 -42.00 -9.24
C GLY A 406 -9.97 -42.34 -8.27
N SER A 407 -9.89 -41.63 -7.15
CA SER A 407 -9.99 -42.19 -5.79
C SER A 407 -9.81 -41.10 -4.72
N ASP A 408 -10.68 -41.17 -3.70
CA ASP A 408 -10.52 -40.50 -2.42
C ASP A 408 -9.22 -40.95 -1.71
N GLN A 409 -8.50 -40.03 -1.08
CA GLN A 409 -8.10 -40.05 0.34
C GLN A 409 -6.99 -39.03 0.64
N SER A 410 -7.22 -38.30 1.74
CA SER A 410 -6.26 -37.67 2.67
C SER A 410 -4.77 -37.64 2.31
N ASP A 411 -4.14 -36.46 2.47
CA ASP A 411 -3.22 -36.23 3.59
C ASP A 411 -2.92 -34.73 3.77
N PHE A 412 -3.07 -34.30 5.03
CA PHE A 412 -2.57 -33.03 5.56
C PHE A 412 -1.06 -33.17 5.72
N ASP A 413 -0.27 -32.46 4.93
CA ASP A 413 1.12 -32.11 5.28
C ASP A 413 1.62 -31.05 4.30
N GLN A 414 1.83 -29.82 4.80
CA GLN A 414 2.89 -28.86 4.43
C GLN A 414 2.51 -27.46 4.94
N PHE A 415 2.85 -27.19 6.20
CA PHE A 415 3.15 -25.85 6.68
C PHE A 415 4.67 -25.73 6.66
N ASP A 416 5.23 -25.32 5.52
CA ASP A 416 6.56 -24.71 5.52
C ASP A 416 6.36 -23.20 5.46
N SER A 417 6.92 -22.56 6.47
CA SER A 417 6.80 -21.13 6.76
C SER A 417 8.21 -20.57 6.65
N ASP A 418 8.50 -19.90 5.55
CA ASP A 418 9.62 -18.96 5.34
C ASP A 418 9.02 -17.93 4.36
N GLN A 419 8.85 -16.64 4.62
CA GLN A 419 9.83 -15.65 5.06
C GLN A 419 9.11 -14.52 5.82
N PHE A 420 9.61 -14.18 6.99
CA PHE A 420 9.53 -12.83 7.52
C PHE A 420 10.97 -12.49 7.90
N ASP A 421 11.68 -11.88 6.96
CA ASP A 421 13.01 -11.34 7.21
C ASP A 421 12.87 -10.24 8.28
N SER A 422 13.53 -10.49 9.40
CA SER A 422 13.70 -9.55 10.50
C SER A 422 15.20 -9.47 10.75
N ASP A 423 15.87 -8.65 9.96
CA ASP A 423 17.28 -8.32 10.20
C ASP A 423 17.34 -7.27 11.32
N GLN A 424 17.37 -7.76 12.55
CA GLN A 424 17.94 -7.02 13.67
C GLN A 424 19.47 -7.04 13.56
N SER A 425 20.02 -5.85 13.39
CA SER A 425 21.44 -5.55 13.46
C SER A 425 21.90 -5.53 14.92
N ASP A 426 22.57 -6.59 15.35
CA ASP A 426 23.42 -6.54 16.55
C ASP A 426 24.78 -5.95 16.17
N SER A 427 25.10 -4.80 16.76
CA SER A 427 26.44 -4.23 16.80
C SER A 427 26.95 -4.28 18.24
N ASP A 428 28.06 -4.99 18.45
CA ASP A 428 29.13 -4.63 19.38
C ASP A 428 30.47 -5.12 18.80
#